data_AF-A0A373H0T5-F1
#
_entry.id   AF-A0A373H0T5-F1
#
_cell.length_a   1.000
_cell.length_b   1.000
_cell.length_c   1.000
_cell.angle_alpha   90.00
_cell.angle_beta   90.00
_cell.angle_gamma   90.00
#
_symmetry.space_group_name_H-M   'P 1'
#
loop_
_entity.id
_entity.type
_entity.pdbx_description
1 polymer ?
#
loop_
_entity_poly.entity_id
_entity_poly.type
_entity_poly.pdbx_seq_one_letter_code
_entity_poly.pdbx_strand_id
1 'polypeptide(L)'
;MKRKVIAITLTAMMAAGMLAGCGSSDSSSSSTADTTKEASATEADGSTDGDSTAAGGDFSGQISVISREDGSGTRGAFIELFGVEEKNDAGEKVDNTTVDAQITNNTSVMMSTVAGNQYAIGYISLGSLNDEVKALKIDGAEASAENVENGSYKVSRPFNIVTKDGLSADAQDFMDYILSTDGQQVVSDDGYIAIKDTKAYEGNCSGEKVVVAGSSSVTPLMEKLKEAYTKVNSNANIEVQQSDSTTGITSASDGLCDIGMASRDLKDEEKSSGLTATVIATDGIAVIVNKENPTDGLTSDQVKSIYVGDTTDWADVK
;
A
#
# COMPACT_ATOMS: atom_id res chain seq x y z
N MET A 1 32.14 -39.24 -22.05
CA MET A 1 31.07 -39.88 -22.88
C MET A 1 29.74 -39.75 -22.15
N LYS A 2 28.59 -39.84 -22.87
CA LYS A 2 27.23 -39.37 -22.49
C LYS A 2 27.15 -37.82 -22.58
N ARG A 3 26.49 -37.12 -23.53
CA ARG A 3 25.22 -37.30 -24.32
C ARG A 3 23.99 -37.42 -23.42
N LYS A 4 22.87 -36.68 -23.57
CA LYS A 4 22.36 -35.55 -24.40
C LYS A 4 21.34 -34.79 -23.48
N VAL A 5 20.71 -33.63 -23.74
CA VAL A 5 19.86 -33.16 -24.85
C VAL A 5 19.74 -31.63 -24.77
N ILE A 6 19.62 -30.94 -25.91
CA ILE A 6 19.32 -29.51 -26.01
C ILE A 6 17.88 -29.37 -26.51
N ALA A 7 17.08 -28.48 -25.91
CA ALA A 7 15.77 -28.07 -26.42
C ALA A 7 15.92 -26.72 -27.15
N ILE A 8 15.39 -26.63 -28.37
CA ILE A 8 15.37 -25.41 -29.19
C ILE A 8 13.92 -24.99 -29.33
N THR A 9 13.57 -23.82 -28.80
CA THR A 9 12.25 -23.20 -29.02
C THR A 9 12.36 -22.26 -30.22
N LEU A 10 11.45 -22.42 -31.19
CA LEU A 10 11.52 -21.76 -32.50
C LEU A 10 10.48 -20.64 -32.57
N THR A 11 10.95 -19.40 -32.68
CA THR A 11 10.10 -18.21 -32.91
C THR A 11 9.81 -18.06 -34.40
N ALA A 12 8.55 -17.80 -34.77
CA ALA A 12 8.19 -17.32 -36.10
C ALA A 12 6.99 -16.37 -36.03
N MET A 13 7.22 -15.10 -36.35
CA MET A 13 6.18 -14.11 -36.67
C MET A 13 5.78 -14.24 -38.15
N MET A 14 4.53 -13.89 -38.47
CA MET A 14 4.03 -13.17 -39.65
C MET A 14 2.54 -13.51 -39.85
N ALA A 15 1.65 -12.72 -40.43
CA ALA A 15 1.48 -11.29 -40.68
C ALA A 15 0.24 -11.19 -41.60
N ALA A 16 -0.62 -10.20 -41.36
CA ALA A 16 -1.65 -9.62 -42.24
C ALA A 16 -2.34 -10.46 -43.35
N GLY A 17 -3.67 -10.50 -43.32
CA GLY A 17 -4.52 -10.90 -44.44
C GLY A 17 -5.93 -10.31 -44.34
N MET A 18 -6.19 -9.19 -45.01
CA MET A 18 -7.55 -8.69 -45.25
C MET A 18 -8.17 -9.48 -46.42
N LEU A 19 -9.50 -9.67 -46.41
CA LEU A 19 -10.38 -9.44 -47.57
C LEU A 19 -11.87 -9.66 -47.20
N ALA A 20 -12.74 -8.89 -47.83
CA ALA A 20 -14.21 -8.99 -47.68
C ALA A 20 -14.82 -9.91 -48.75
N GLY A 21 -16.07 -10.35 -48.57
CA GLY A 21 -16.85 -10.96 -49.66
C GLY A 21 -18.17 -11.62 -49.27
N CYS A 22 -19.27 -10.91 -49.54
CA CYS A 22 -20.66 -11.37 -49.77
C CYS A 22 -21.38 -12.26 -48.72
N GLY A 23 -22.70 -12.16 -48.52
CA GLY A 23 -23.70 -11.28 -49.12
C GLY A 23 -24.94 -12.04 -49.62
N SER A 24 -26.14 -11.57 -49.20
CA SER A 24 -27.49 -12.04 -49.61
C SER A 24 -27.88 -13.45 -49.09
N SER A 25 -29.14 -13.79 -48.80
CA SER A 25 -30.47 -13.14 -48.90
C SER A 25 -31.41 -13.78 -47.82
N ASP A 26 -32.65 -13.39 -47.51
CA ASP A 26 -33.63 -12.31 -47.85
C ASP A 26 -34.73 -12.33 -46.73
N SER A 27 -35.77 -11.49 -46.61
CA SER A 27 -36.28 -10.27 -47.28
C SER A 27 -37.35 -9.60 -46.36
N SER A 28 -37.80 -8.38 -46.71
CA SER A 28 -39.04 -7.69 -46.26
C SER A 28 -39.14 -7.25 -44.77
N SER A 29 -38.99 -5.99 -44.39
CA SER A 29 -39.78 -4.75 -44.69
C SER A 29 -41.01 -4.59 -43.77
N SER A 30 -40.96 -3.73 -42.74
CA SER A 30 -41.41 -2.30 -42.74
C SER A 30 -42.94 -2.14 -42.59
N SER A 31 -43.51 -1.18 -41.85
CA SER A 31 -42.99 -0.04 -41.06
C SER A 31 -44.16 0.69 -40.36
N THR A 32 -43.87 1.61 -39.41
CA THR A 32 -44.72 2.74 -38.92
C THR A 32 -46.07 2.40 -38.23
N ALA A 33 -46.33 2.79 -36.97
CA ALA A 33 -46.76 4.14 -36.51
C ALA A 33 -48.13 4.57 -37.11
N ASP A 34 -49.13 5.09 -36.38
CA ASP A 34 -49.05 5.98 -35.21
C ASP A 34 -50.39 6.12 -34.40
N THR A 35 -50.29 6.69 -33.17
CA THR A 35 -51.26 7.46 -32.33
C THR A 35 -52.68 7.00 -31.85
N THR A 36 -53.04 7.54 -30.66
CA THR A 36 -54.36 7.73 -29.96
C THR A 36 -55.00 6.57 -29.17
N LYS A 37 -55.74 6.77 -28.05
CA LYS A 37 -55.76 7.77 -26.93
C LYS A 37 -56.78 7.28 -25.83
N GLU A 38 -56.63 7.70 -24.56
CA GLU A 38 -57.61 7.58 -23.43
C GLU A 38 -57.92 6.15 -22.90
N ALA A 39 -58.26 5.88 -21.62
CA ALA A 39 -58.14 6.53 -20.29
C ALA A 39 -58.23 5.38 -19.23
N SER A 40 -57.98 5.45 -17.91
CA SER A 40 -58.18 6.48 -16.90
C SER A 40 -57.55 6.04 -15.55
N ALA A 41 -57.09 7.01 -14.72
CA ALA A 41 -56.98 7.05 -13.24
C ALA A 41 -56.64 5.77 -12.41
N THR A 42 -55.83 5.84 -11.35
CA THR A 42 -55.98 6.80 -10.24
C THR A 42 -54.68 6.98 -9.44
N GLU A 43 -54.35 8.23 -9.10
CA GLU A 43 -53.28 8.63 -8.17
C GLU A 43 -53.67 8.36 -6.70
N ALA A 44 -52.70 8.04 -5.86
CA ALA A 44 -52.83 8.12 -4.41
C ALA A 44 -51.51 8.58 -3.79
N ASP A 45 -51.30 9.90 -3.80
CA ASP A 45 -50.31 10.58 -2.96
C ASP A 45 -50.57 10.24 -1.47
N GLY A 46 -49.49 10.02 -0.74
CA GLY A 46 -49.46 9.45 0.60
C GLY A 46 -48.24 9.91 1.37
N SER A 47 -48.09 11.23 1.49
CA SER A 47 -47.09 11.84 2.37
C SER A 47 -47.18 11.29 3.80
N THR A 48 -46.09 10.73 4.29
CA THR A 48 -45.83 10.50 5.71
C THR A 48 -44.44 11.00 6.06
N ASP A 49 -44.38 12.19 6.65
CA ASP A 49 -43.24 12.59 7.46
C ASP A 49 -43.06 11.62 8.63
N GLY A 50 -41.79 11.32 8.96
CA GLY A 50 -41.42 10.72 10.24
C GLY A 50 -41.66 9.22 10.39
N ASP A 51 -40.64 8.43 10.04
CA ASP A 51 -39.84 7.85 11.13
C ASP A 51 -38.38 7.72 10.70
N SER A 52 -37.49 8.44 11.39
CA SER A 52 -36.05 8.17 11.34
C SER A 52 -35.75 7.03 12.32
N THR A 53 -36.29 5.84 12.04
CA THR A 53 -35.87 4.63 12.75
C THR A 53 -34.44 4.33 12.31
N ALA A 54 -33.49 4.77 13.13
CA ALA A 54 -32.15 4.19 13.16
C ALA A 54 -32.29 2.74 13.59
N ALA A 55 -32.62 1.86 12.62
CA ALA A 55 -32.66 0.43 12.80
C ALA A 55 -31.23 -0.06 12.94
N GLY A 56 -30.72 -0.02 14.17
CA GLY A 56 -29.50 -0.71 14.57
C GLY A 56 -29.68 -2.20 14.42
N GLY A 57 -29.48 -2.71 13.21
CA GLY A 57 -29.03 -4.09 13.03
C GLY A 57 -27.56 -4.13 13.40
N ASP A 58 -27.19 -5.02 14.32
CA ASP A 58 -25.77 -5.29 14.60
C ASP A 58 -25.07 -5.65 13.29
N PHE A 59 -23.97 -4.96 12.98
CA PHE A 59 -23.21 -5.21 11.77
C PHE A 59 -22.45 -6.53 11.94
N SER A 60 -23.06 -7.60 11.43
CA SER A 60 -22.60 -8.98 11.52
C SER A 60 -22.12 -9.50 10.17
N GLY A 61 -21.09 -10.33 10.19
CA GLY A 61 -20.58 -11.03 9.01
C GLY A 61 -19.14 -11.46 9.21
N GLN A 62 -18.79 -12.58 8.57
CA GLN A 62 -17.43 -13.12 8.54
C GLN A 62 -16.42 -12.03 8.14
N ILE A 63 -15.48 -11.73 9.04
CA ILE A 63 -14.41 -10.78 8.82
C ILE A 63 -13.51 -11.32 7.70
N SER A 64 -13.29 -10.50 6.67
CA SER A 64 -12.37 -10.79 5.59
C SER A 64 -11.03 -10.15 5.92
N VAL A 65 -10.16 -10.92 6.58
CA VAL A 65 -8.81 -10.46 6.95
C VAL A 65 -7.96 -10.33 5.69
N ILE A 66 -7.52 -9.10 5.40
CA ILE A 66 -6.59 -8.82 4.30
C ILE A 66 -5.20 -8.57 4.91
N SER A 67 -4.20 -9.29 4.39
CA SER A 67 -2.81 -9.20 4.82
C SER A 67 -1.89 -8.91 3.63
N ARG A 68 -0.60 -8.77 3.91
CA ARG A 68 0.45 -8.42 2.95
C ARG A 68 1.40 -9.58 2.67
N GLU A 69 2.10 -9.50 1.55
CA GLU A 69 3.06 -10.49 1.08
C GLU A 69 4.20 -10.76 2.06
N ASP A 70 4.76 -11.97 2.02
CA ASP A 70 6.04 -12.26 2.68
C ASP A 70 7.13 -11.33 2.11
N GLY A 71 7.95 -10.74 2.98
CA GLY A 71 8.90 -9.66 2.61
C GLY A 71 8.33 -8.25 2.77
N SER A 72 7.01 -8.09 2.91
CA SER A 72 6.39 -6.80 3.20
C SER A 72 6.92 -6.19 4.51
N GLY A 73 7.48 -4.99 4.44
CA GLY A 73 7.83 -4.23 5.64
C GLY A 73 6.60 -3.84 6.46
N THR A 74 5.46 -3.64 5.81
CA THR A 74 4.19 -3.32 6.49
C THR A 74 3.62 -4.51 7.22
N ARG A 75 3.69 -5.73 6.67
CA ARG A 75 3.38 -6.93 7.46
C ARG A 75 4.30 -7.05 8.65
N GLY A 76 5.62 -7.01 8.44
CA GLY A 76 6.61 -7.18 9.51
C GLY A 76 6.43 -6.20 10.67
N ALA A 77 6.24 -4.91 10.38
CA ALA A 77 5.96 -3.91 11.42
C ALA A 77 4.57 -4.12 12.07
N PHE A 78 3.53 -4.43 11.29
CA PHE A 78 2.18 -4.66 11.81
C PHE A 78 2.13 -5.84 12.79
N ILE A 79 2.68 -7.00 12.41
CA ILE A 79 2.62 -8.21 13.23
C ILE A 79 3.44 -8.08 14.53
N GLU A 80 4.53 -7.31 14.50
CA GLU A 80 5.32 -7.01 15.70
C GLU A 80 4.59 -6.01 16.62
N LEU A 81 4.04 -4.92 16.07
CA LEU A 81 3.36 -3.87 16.86
C LEU A 81 2.06 -4.34 17.53
N PHE A 82 1.29 -5.20 16.86
CA PHE A 82 0.07 -5.81 17.43
C PHE A 82 0.33 -7.15 18.13
N GLY A 83 1.57 -7.65 18.19
CA GLY A 83 1.90 -8.92 18.82
C GLY A 83 1.23 -10.14 18.19
N VAL A 84 0.94 -10.09 16.88
CA VAL A 84 0.54 -11.25 16.06
C VAL A 84 1.75 -12.17 15.82
N GLU A 85 2.95 -11.58 15.75
CA GLU A 85 4.20 -12.33 15.79
C GLU A 85 4.60 -12.60 17.26
N GLU A 86 4.79 -13.87 17.61
CA GLU A 86 5.22 -14.29 18.94
C GLU A 86 6.48 -15.15 18.88
N LYS A 87 7.20 -15.30 20.00
CA LYS A 87 8.33 -16.23 20.08
C LYS A 87 7.87 -17.60 20.54
N ASN A 88 8.24 -18.63 19.80
CA ASN A 88 8.05 -20.02 20.21
C ASN A 88 9.04 -20.43 21.33
N ASP A 89 8.92 -21.67 21.84
CA ASP A 89 9.80 -22.22 22.88
C ASP A 89 11.30 -22.23 22.51
N ALA A 90 11.64 -22.21 21.21
CA ALA A 90 13.01 -22.12 20.71
C ALA A 90 13.52 -20.66 20.60
N GLY A 91 12.66 -19.67 20.87
CA GLY A 91 12.96 -18.24 20.76
C GLY A 91 12.81 -17.67 19.35
N GLU A 92 12.32 -18.47 18.40
CA GLU A 92 12.11 -18.09 17.00
C GLU A 92 10.83 -17.26 16.88
N LYS A 93 10.88 -16.16 16.11
CA LYS A 93 9.71 -15.34 15.77
C LYS A 93 8.79 -16.14 14.82
N VAL A 94 7.52 -16.29 15.18
CA VAL A 94 6.46 -16.97 14.42
C VAL A 94 5.32 -16.00 14.18
N ASP A 95 5.03 -15.72 12.91
CA ASP A 95 3.87 -14.95 12.48
C ASP A 95 2.61 -15.82 12.59
N ASN A 96 1.69 -15.48 13.51
CA ASN A 96 0.43 -16.20 13.71
C ASN A 96 -0.73 -15.61 12.89
N THR A 97 -0.47 -14.83 11.84
CA THR A 97 -1.52 -14.36 10.92
C THR A 97 -2.34 -15.54 10.40
N THR A 98 -3.67 -15.46 10.51
CA THR A 98 -4.59 -16.53 10.11
C THR A 98 -4.36 -16.99 8.68
N VAL A 99 -4.41 -18.31 8.47
CA VAL A 99 -4.24 -18.95 7.15
C VAL A 99 -5.36 -18.62 6.17
N ASP A 100 -6.49 -18.11 6.66
CA ASP A 100 -7.62 -17.65 5.85
C ASP A 100 -7.45 -16.21 5.34
N ALA A 101 -6.36 -15.51 5.72
CA ALA A 101 -6.11 -14.14 5.31
C ALA A 101 -5.83 -14.03 3.80
N GLN A 102 -6.55 -13.14 3.11
CA GLN A 102 -6.27 -12.83 1.71
C GLN A 102 -4.98 -12.01 1.60
N ILE A 103 -3.99 -12.53 0.87
CA ILE A 103 -2.71 -11.85 0.67
C ILE A 103 -2.79 -10.87 -0.51
N THR A 104 -2.31 -9.65 -0.28
CA THR A 104 -2.14 -8.59 -1.29
C THR A 104 -0.66 -8.19 -1.37
N ASN A 105 -0.17 -7.80 -2.55
CA ASN A 105 1.27 -7.65 -2.80
C ASN A 105 1.79 -6.19 -2.78
N ASN A 106 0.92 -5.21 -2.52
CA ASN A 106 1.27 -3.78 -2.45
C ASN A 106 0.14 -2.97 -1.79
N THR A 107 0.45 -1.71 -1.45
CA THR A 107 -0.47 -0.78 -0.78
C THR A 107 -1.75 -0.48 -1.58
N SER A 108 -1.65 -0.33 -2.91
CA SER A 108 -2.82 -0.02 -3.76
C SER A 108 -3.79 -1.21 -3.85
N VAL A 109 -3.28 -2.43 -4.04
CA VAL A 109 -4.13 -3.64 -4.09
C VAL A 109 -4.79 -3.91 -2.74
N MET A 110 -4.10 -3.69 -1.62
CA MET A 110 -4.69 -3.73 -0.28
C MET A 110 -5.88 -2.76 -0.18
N MET A 111 -5.68 -1.50 -0.53
CA MET A 111 -6.68 -0.44 -0.45
C MET A 111 -7.91 -0.72 -1.32
N SER A 112 -7.72 -1.09 -2.60
CA SER A 112 -8.85 -1.46 -3.49
C SER A 112 -9.58 -2.72 -3.03
N THR A 113 -8.90 -3.68 -2.40
CA THR A 113 -9.53 -4.89 -1.83
C THR A 113 -10.44 -4.52 -0.67
N VAL A 114 -9.99 -3.66 0.24
CA VAL A 114 -10.76 -3.19 1.40
C VAL A 114 -11.93 -2.29 0.96
N ALA A 115 -11.70 -1.39 0.00
CA ALA A 115 -12.75 -0.55 -0.59
C ALA A 115 -13.85 -1.36 -1.33
N GLY A 116 -13.49 -2.53 -1.86
CA GLY A 116 -14.42 -3.43 -2.57
C GLY A 116 -15.20 -4.42 -1.70
N ASN A 117 -14.92 -4.53 -0.40
CA ASN A 117 -15.53 -5.53 0.48
C ASN A 117 -15.93 -4.93 1.84
N GLN A 118 -17.24 -4.83 2.09
CA GLN A 118 -17.81 -4.26 3.32
C GLN A 118 -17.27 -4.90 4.62
N TYR A 119 -16.96 -6.20 4.59
CA TYR A 119 -16.49 -6.95 5.76
C TYR A 119 -14.96 -7.06 5.84
N ALA A 120 -14.22 -6.38 4.96
CA ALA A 120 -12.77 -6.44 4.95
C ALA A 120 -12.11 -5.53 5.99
N ILE A 121 -11.02 -6.03 6.56
CA ILE A 121 -10.06 -5.29 7.37
C ILE A 121 -8.67 -5.46 6.76
N GLY A 122 -7.91 -4.37 6.68
CA GLY A 122 -6.57 -4.32 6.13
C GLY A 122 -5.68 -3.33 6.87
N TYR A 123 -4.45 -3.16 6.40
CA TYR A 123 -3.52 -2.17 6.95
C TYR A 123 -2.63 -1.55 5.87
N ILE A 124 -2.38 -0.24 5.96
CA ILE A 124 -1.57 0.54 5.02
C ILE A 124 -0.67 1.55 5.73
N SER A 125 0.30 2.12 5.01
CA SER A 125 0.99 3.35 5.45
C SER A 125 -0.03 4.48 5.59
N LEU A 126 0.08 5.24 6.66
CA LEU A 126 -0.80 6.37 6.95
C LEU A 126 -0.66 7.47 5.89
N GLY A 127 0.56 7.76 5.42
CA GLY A 127 0.79 8.70 4.31
C GLY A 127 0.26 8.20 2.95
N SER A 128 -0.27 6.97 2.88
CA SER A 128 -1.02 6.48 1.71
C SER A 128 -2.54 6.48 1.91
N LEU A 129 -3.06 6.91 3.07
CA LEU A 129 -4.49 6.92 3.35
C LEU A 129 -5.22 7.95 2.45
N ASN A 130 -6.38 7.57 1.94
CA ASN A 130 -7.23 8.42 1.10
C ASN A 130 -8.72 8.16 1.38
N ASP A 131 -9.59 8.88 0.66
CA ASP A 131 -11.05 8.79 0.81
C ASP A 131 -11.69 7.51 0.26
N GLU A 132 -10.95 6.50 -0.22
CA GLU A 132 -11.52 5.24 -0.73
C GLU A 132 -11.84 4.23 0.40
N VAL A 133 -11.16 4.36 1.54
CA VAL A 133 -11.28 3.49 2.71
C VAL A 133 -11.48 4.32 3.98
N LYS A 134 -11.78 3.68 5.11
CA LYS A 134 -11.88 4.34 6.42
C LYS A 134 -10.82 3.80 7.36
N ALA A 135 -9.98 4.68 7.91
CA ALA A 135 -9.07 4.31 8.99
C ALA A 135 -9.83 4.19 10.32
N LEU A 136 -9.47 3.17 11.10
CA LEU A 136 -9.98 2.95 12.45
C LEU A 136 -9.12 3.67 13.48
N LYS A 137 -9.73 4.14 14.57
CA LYS A 137 -9.00 4.53 15.77
C LYS A 137 -8.37 3.29 16.42
N ILE A 138 -7.13 3.38 16.88
CA ILE A 138 -6.46 2.31 17.62
C ILE A 138 -6.22 2.76 19.05
N ASP A 139 -6.68 1.94 20.01
CA ASP A 139 -6.64 2.25 21.45
C ASP A 139 -7.26 3.62 21.79
N GLY A 140 -8.26 4.04 21.01
CA GLY A 140 -8.96 5.32 21.12
C GLY A 140 -8.28 6.51 20.43
N ALA A 141 -7.08 6.35 19.88
CA ALA A 141 -6.36 7.40 19.16
C ALA A 141 -6.67 7.35 17.64
N GLU A 142 -6.87 8.52 17.02
CA GLU A 142 -7.02 8.64 15.57
C GLU A 142 -5.67 8.49 14.86
N ALA A 143 -5.66 7.75 13.74
CA ALA A 143 -4.49 7.59 12.90
C ALA A 143 -4.19 8.91 12.16
N SER A 144 -3.31 9.74 12.72
CA SER A 144 -2.88 11.02 12.13
C SER A 144 -1.39 11.27 12.40
N ALA A 145 -0.73 12.06 11.54
CA ALA A 145 0.68 12.41 11.71
C ALA A 145 0.93 13.14 13.05
N GLU A 146 0.01 14.03 13.44
CA GLU A 146 0.02 14.72 14.73
C GLU A 146 -0.01 13.72 15.91
N ASN A 147 -0.89 12.73 15.85
CA ASN A 147 -1.03 11.74 16.94
C ASN A 147 0.13 10.75 17.00
N VAL A 148 0.79 10.47 15.87
CA VAL A 148 2.05 9.72 15.84
C VAL A 148 3.20 10.56 16.42
N GLU A 149 3.36 11.83 16.02
CA GLU A 149 4.43 12.69 16.55
C GLU A 149 4.26 12.95 18.06
N ASN A 150 3.03 13.15 18.53
CA ASN A 150 2.75 13.37 19.96
C ASN A 150 2.72 12.06 20.79
N GLY A 151 2.81 10.90 20.13
CA GLY A 151 2.90 9.57 20.77
C GLY A 151 1.57 9.00 21.29
N SER A 152 0.42 9.63 21.00
CA SER A 152 -0.90 9.07 21.32
C SER A 152 -1.29 7.91 20.42
N TYR A 153 -0.97 7.99 19.12
CA TYR A 153 -1.13 6.88 18.16
C TYR A 153 0.18 6.12 18.01
N LYS A 154 0.28 4.96 18.67
CA LYS A 154 1.56 4.23 18.84
C LYS A 154 1.93 3.34 17.66
N VAL A 155 0.99 3.02 16.78
CA VAL A 155 1.21 2.09 15.67
C VAL A 155 1.99 2.79 14.56
N SER A 156 3.31 2.85 14.72
CA SER A 156 4.22 3.61 13.86
C SER A 156 5.56 2.90 13.70
N ARG A 157 6.31 3.27 12.66
CA ARG A 157 7.56 2.61 12.25
C ARG A 157 8.50 3.56 11.50
N PRO A 158 9.81 3.29 11.48
CA PRO A 158 10.72 4.01 10.60
C PRO A 158 10.50 3.65 9.13
N PHE A 159 10.57 4.67 8.28
CA PHE A 159 10.90 4.50 6.87
C PHE A 159 12.42 4.65 6.73
N ASN A 160 13.06 3.56 6.32
CA ASN A 160 14.48 3.45 6.11
C ASN A 160 14.81 3.47 4.62
N ILE A 161 15.85 4.21 4.25
CA ILE A 161 16.63 3.90 3.05
C ILE A 161 17.84 3.06 3.45
N VAL A 162 18.26 2.14 2.58
CA VAL A 162 19.44 1.29 2.80
C VAL A 162 20.42 1.43 1.66
N THR A 163 21.70 1.60 2.00
CA THR A 163 22.77 1.82 1.03
C THR A 163 24.02 1.05 1.39
N LYS A 164 24.89 0.86 0.40
CA LYS A 164 26.27 0.41 0.61
C LYS A 164 27.20 1.60 0.75
N ASP A 165 28.36 1.36 1.34
CA ASP A 165 29.50 2.27 1.23
C ASP A 165 29.89 2.48 -0.25
N GLY A 166 30.28 3.71 -0.61
CA GLY A 166 30.79 4.03 -1.94
C GLY A 166 29.72 4.31 -3.00
N LEU A 167 28.61 4.95 -2.61
CA LEU A 167 27.63 5.53 -3.53
C LEU A 167 28.27 6.43 -4.59
N SER A 168 27.61 6.54 -5.75
CA SER A 168 27.92 7.57 -6.74
C SER A 168 27.67 8.97 -6.17
N ALA A 169 28.30 9.99 -6.77
CA ALA A 169 28.13 11.38 -6.32
C ALA A 169 26.65 11.81 -6.39
N ASP A 170 25.95 11.45 -7.46
CA ASP A 170 24.53 11.76 -7.66
C ASP A 170 23.61 10.97 -6.69
N ALA A 171 23.96 9.73 -6.33
CA ALA A 171 23.20 8.97 -5.33
C ALA A 171 23.38 9.52 -3.91
N GLN A 172 24.60 9.94 -3.55
CA GLN A 172 24.87 10.63 -2.29
C GLN A 172 24.17 12.00 -2.24
N ASP A 173 24.21 12.77 -3.32
CA ASP A 173 23.57 14.09 -3.41
C ASP A 173 22.03 13.98 -3.28
N PHE A 174 21.41 12.94 -3.84
CA PHE A 174 20.00 12.65 -3.61
C PHE A 174 19.70 12.23 -2.15
N MET A 175 20.57 11.44 -1.50
CA MET A 175 20.44 11.18 -0.05
C MET A 175 20.56 12.48 0.78
N ASP A 176 21.52 13.33 0.45
CA ASP A 176 21.75 14.60 1.14
C ASP A 176 20.53 15.53 0.97
N TYR A 177 19.86 15.49 -0.18
CA TYR A 177 18.56 16.15 -0.36
C TYR A 177 17.46 15.55 0.53
N ILE A 178 17.30 14.23 0.57
CA ILE A 178 16.26 13.59 1.41
C ILE A 178 16.44 13.96 2.90
N LEU A 179 17.68 14.05 3.37
CA LEU A 179 18.02 14.39 4.75
C LEU A 179 18.12 15.91 5.02
N SER A 180 17.95 16.74 3.99
CA SER A 180 17.98 18.20 4.12
C SER A 180 16.71 18.77 4.72
N THR A 181 16.75 20.04 5.13
CA THR A 181 15.56 20.81 5.54
C THR A 181 14.53 20.88 4.42
N ASP A 182 14.98 21.03 3.16
CA ASP A 182 14.12 21.07 1.97
C ASP A 182 13.41 19.73 1.74
N GLY A 183 14.13 18.61 1.81
CA GLY A 183 13.56 17.26 1.69
C GLY A 183 12.64 16.92 2.86
N GLN A 184 13.00 17.27 4.09
CA GLN A 184 12.17 17.02 5.27
C GLN A 184 10.91 17.90 5.34
N GLN A 185 10.89 19.06 4.66
CA GLN A 185 9.63 19.79 4.47
C GLN A 185 8.65 18.96 3.62
N VAL A 186 9.12 18.30 2.56
CA VAL A 186 8.29 17.38 1.75
C VAL A 186 7.78 16.20 2.59
N VAL A 187 8.61 15.64 3.47
CA VAL A 187 8.21 14.58 4.40
C VAL A 187 7.02 15.01 5.27
N SER A 188 7.08 16.20 5.88
CA SER A 188 5.98 16.74 6.68
C SER A 188 4.74 17.11 5.84
N ASP A 189 4.93 17.71 4.67
CA ASP A 189 3.84 18.17 3.80
C ASP A 189 3.01 17.00 3.23
N ASP A 190 3.64 15.85 2.95
CA ASP A 190 2.97 14.61 2.51
C ASP A 190 2.53 13.71 3.68
N GLY A 191 2.47 14.23 4.92
CA GLY A 191 1.80 13.57 6.05
C GLY A 191 2.64 12.55 6.84
N TYR A 192 3.95 12.62 6.72
CA TYR A 192 4.89 11.79 7.49
C TYR A 192 5.60 12.62 8.58
N ILE A 193 6.24 11.94 9.53
CA ILE A 193 6.91 12.60 10.65
C ILE A 193 8.38 12.76 10.28
N ALA A 194 8.80 14.00 10.07
CA ALA A 194 10.15 14.36 9.65
C ALA A 194 11.23 14.12 10.72
N ILE A 195 12.45 13.86 10.28
CA ILE A 195 13.64 13.81 11.14
C ILE A 195 14.06 15.23 11.56
N LYS A 196 14.76 15.32 12.69
CA LYS A 196 15.18 16.59 13.32
C LYS A 196 16.66 16.86 13.05
N ASP A 197 17.11 18.08 13.37
CA ASP A 197 18.51 18.54 13.23
C ASP A 197 19.08 18.51 11.78
N THR A 198 18.27 18.90 10.81
CA THR A 198 18.65 18.98 9.39
C THR A 198 19.40 20.26 9.01
N LYS A 199 19.89 20.31 7.77
CA LYS A 199 20.53 21.48 7.14
C LYS A 199 19.88 21.77 5.78
N ALA A 200 19.90 23.03 5.35
CA ALA A 200 19.46 23.39 4.01
C ALA A 200 20.25 22.62 2.94
N TYR A 201 19.59 22.30 1.82
CA TYR A 201 20.22 21.63 0.70
C TYR A 201 21.11 22.61 -0.10
N GLU A 202 22.38 22.24 -0.31
CA GLU A 202 23.38 23.02 -1.07
C GLU A 202 24.02 22.22 -2.23
N GLY A 203 23.48 21.02 -2.52
CA GLY A 203 24.05 20.05 -3.45
C GLY A 203 23.82 20.34 -4.94
N ASN A 204 24.36 19.49 -5.80
CA ASN A 204 24.06 19.43 -7.23
C ASN A 204 24.47 18.08 -7.85
N CYS A 205 23.72 17.64 -8.86
CA CYS A 205 23.96 16.37 -9.54
C CYS A 205 24.45 16.52 -10.99
N SER A 206 25.22 15.52 -11.46
CA SER A 206 25.76 15.45 -12.81
C SER A 206 24.78 14.91 -13.86
N GLY A 207 23.74 14.20 -13.43
CA GLY A 207 22.77 13.48 -14.26
C GLY A 207 23.08 11.99 -14.45
N GLU A 208 23.96 11.43 -13.61
CA GLU A 208 24.14 9.98 -13.52
C GLU A 208 22.84 9.31 -13.05
N LYS A 209 22.56 8.11 -13.56
CA LYS A 209 21.34 7.39 -13.22
C LYS A 209 21.45 6.86 -11.78
N VAL A 210 20.49 7.20 -10.94
CA VAL A 210 20.32 6.63 -9.59
C VAL A 210 19.08 5.74 -9.59
N VAL A 211 19.21 4.49 -9.18
CA VAL A 211 18.11 3.53 -9.04
C VAL A 211 17.76 3.36 -7.57
N VAL A 212 16.49 3.62 -7.24
CA VAL A 212 15.93 3.49 -5.90
C VAL A 212 14.86 2.41 -5.93
N ALA A 213 15.01 1.32 -5.16
CA ALA A 213 14.13 0.15 -5.27
C ALA A 213 13.63 -0.38 -3.92
N GLY A 214 12.37 -0.85 -3.84
CA GLY A 214 11.85 -1.49 -2.64
C GLY A 214 10.44 -1.10 -2.25
N SER A 215 10.21 -0.98 -0.94
CA SER A 215 8.89 -0.95 -0.31
C SER A 215 7.84 -0.04 -0.97
N SER A 216 6.77 -0.67 -1.44
CA SER A 216 5.50 -0.06 -1.86
C SER A 216 4.77 0.81 -0.82
N SER A 217 5.26 0.89 0.42
CA SER A 217 4.79 1.90 1.38
C SER A 217 5.69 3.15 1.44
N VAL A 218 6.97 3.05 1.03
CA VAL A 218 7.90 4.20 0.94
C VAL A 218 7.80 4.86 -0.45
N THR A 219 7.44 4.11 -1.50
CA THR A 219 7.34 4.62 -2.88
C THR A 219 6.57 5.94 -3.03
N PRO A 220 5.39 6.17 -2.39
CA PRO A 220 4.68 7.44 -2.51
C PRO A 220 5.52 8.64 -2.05
N LEU A 221 6.13 8.55 -0.86
CA LEU A 221 7.04 9.58 -0.34
C LEU A 221 8.30 9.73 -1.20
N MET A 222 8.86 8.63 -1.70
CA MET A 222 10.07 8.68 -2.53
C MET A 222 9.84 9.39 -3.86
N GLU A 223 8.68 9.20 -4.50
CA GLU A 223 8.32 9.94 -5.72
C GLU A 223 8.12 11.44 -5.45
N LYS A 224 7.61 11.82 -4.27
CA LYS A 224 7.48 13.23 -3.85
C LYS A 224 8.84 13.89 -3.61
N LEU A 225 9.73 13.21 -2.88
CA LEU A 225 11.11 13.64 -2.66
C LEU A 225 11.87 13.79 -3.98
N LYS A 226 11.71 12.83 -4.90
CA LYS A 226 12.26 12.91 -6.26
C LYS A 226 11.67 14.08 -7.07
N GLU A 227 10.36 14.30 -7.03
CA GLU A 227 9.72 15.42 -7.74
C GLU A 227 10.26 16.77 -7.24
N ALA A 228 10.43 16.92 -5.93
CA ALA A 228 10.95 18.11 -5.31
C ALA A 228 12.46 18.30 -5.58
N TYR A 229 13.25 17.22 -5.51
CA TYR A 229 14.67 17.21 -5.89
C TYR A 229 14.88 17.65 -7.34
N THR A 230 14.08 17.14 -8.28
CA THR A 230 14.18 17.52 -9.71
C THR A 230 13.86 19.00 -9.96
N LYS A 231 13.10 19.67 -9.07
CA LYS A 231 12.84 21.12 -9.18
C LYS A 231 14.06 21.96 -8.80
N VAL A 232 14.92 21.48 -7.90
CA VAL A 232 16.19 22.14 -7.53
C VAL A 232 17.38 21.64 -8.37
N ASN A 233 17.30 20.42 -8.92
CA ASN A 233 18.31 19.81 -9.79
C ASN A 233 17.75 19.42 -11.16
N SER A 234 17.89 20.29 -12.16
CA SER A 234 17.38 20.02 -13.51
C SER A 234 18.05 18.85 -14.24
N ASN A 235 19.18 18.34 -13.73
CA ASN A 235 19.89 17.19 -14.29
C ASN A 235 19.44 15.86 -13.67
N ALA A 236 18.60 15.87 -12.62
CA ALA A 236 18.28 14.70 -11.81
C ALA A 236 17.74 13.52 -12.64
N ASN A 237 18.31 12.33 -12.42
CA ASN A 237 18.02 11.12 -13.16
C ASN A 237 17.72 9.95 -12.21
N ILE A 238 16.67 10.13 -11.40
CA ILE A 238 16.25 9.19 -10.36
C ILE A 238 15.15 8.25 -10.90
N GLU A 239 15.43 6.95 -10.95
CA GLU A 239 14.44 5.91 -11.27
C GLU A 239 13.99 5.21 -9.99
N VAL A 240 12.68 5.21 -9.73
CA VAL A 240 12.08 4.53 -8.56
C VAL A 240 11.41 3.25 -9.01
N GLN A 241 11.70 2.13 -8.35
CA GLN A 241 11.21 0.80 -8.67
C GLN A 241 10.48 0.20 -7.46
N GLN A 242 9.17 -0.03 -7.60
CA GLN A 242 8.34 -0.53 -6.51
C GLN A 242 8.40 -2.07 -6.39
N SER A 243 8.62 -2.56 -5.17
CA SER A 243 8.53 -3.96 -4.75
C SER A 243 8.17 -4.05 -3.25
N ASP A 244 8.63 -5.08 -2.54
CA ASP A 244 8.55 -5.20 -1.08
C ASP A 244 9.85 -4.72 -0.39
N SER A 245 9.87 -4.70 0.94
CA SER A 245 11.03 -4.20 1.70
C SER A 245 12.23 -5.15 1.66
N THR A 246 12.00 -6.47 1.72
CA THR A 246 13.10 -7.45 1.64
C THR A 246 13.71 -7.45 0.24
N THR A 247 12.92 -7.42 -0.83
CA THR A 247 13.44 -7.29 -2.21
C THR A 247 14.25 -6.00 -2.40
N GLY A 248 13.81 -4.87 -1.83
CA GLY A 248 14.59 -3.62 -1.86
C GLY A 248 15.94 -3.72 -1.15
N ILE A 249 15.93 -4.30 0.07
CA ILE A 249 17.15 -4.53 0.86
C ILE A 249 18.11 -5.48 0.15
N THR A 250 17.63 -6.61 -0.39
CA THR A 250 18.44 -7.53 -1.19
C THR A 250 18.98 -6.86 -2.46
N SER A 251 18.18 -6.03 -3.13
CA SER A 251 18.63 -5.32 -4.35
C SER A 251 19.79 -4.36 -4.06
N ALA A 252 19.77 -3.64 -2.93
CA ALA A 252 20.90 -2.82 -2.49
C ALA A 252 22.09 -3.71 -2.06
N SER A 253 21.83 -4.79 -1.31
CA SER A 253 22.82 -5.80 -0.89
C SER A 253 23.56 -6.45 -2.06
N ASP A 254 22.90 -6.60 -3.21
CA ASP A 254 23.47 -7.22 -4.41
C ASP A 254 24.05 -6.17 -5.40
N GLY A 255 23.76 -4.88 -5.19
CA GLY A 255 24.19 -3.80 -6.08
C GLY A 255 23.35 -3.70 -7.37
N LEU A 256 22.09 -4.14 -7.31
CA LEU A 256 21.10 -4.01 -8.38
C LEU A 256 20.39 -2.65 -8.37
N CYS A 257 20.40 -1.96 -7.22
CA CYS A 257 20.00 -0.57 -7.06
C CYS A 257 20.99 0.17 -6.15
N ASP A 258 21.08 1.49 -6.26
CA ASP A 258 21.94 2.33 -5.43
C ASP A 258 21.35 2.52 -4.03
N ILE A 259 20.02 2.66 -3.94
CA ILE A 259 19.28 2.90 -2.70
C ILE A 259 18.12 1.91 -2.59
N GLY A 260 18.11 1.10 -1.53
CA GLY A 260 16.98 0.25 -1.17
C GLY A 260 15.97 1.00 -0.29
N MET A 261 14.68 0.68 -0.41
CA MET A 261 13.60 1.25 0.42
C MET A 261 12.98 0.20 1.34
N ALA A 262 12.92 0.46 2.64
CA ALA A 262 12.34 -0.42 3.64
C ALA A 262 11.39 0.32 4.59
N SER A 263 10.18 -0.20 4.77
CA SER A 263 9.16 0.39 5.67
C SER A 263 9.09 -0.36 7.02
N ARG A 264 10.28 -0.64 7.57
CA ARG A 264 10.57 -1.31 8.85
C ARG A 264 12.07 -1.20 9.12
N ASP A 265 12.50 -1.58 10.32
CA ASP A 265 13.91 -1.84 10.58
C ASP A 265 14.42 -3.10 9.87
N LEU A 266 15.74 -3.17 9.69
CA LEU A 266 16.41 -4.32 9.10
C LEU A 266 16.36 -5.49 10.09
N LYS A 267 16.16 -6.69 9.55
CA LYS A 267 16.29 -7.95 10.29
C LYS A 267 17.76 -8.21 10.62
N ASP A 268 18.02 -9.07 11.59
CA ASP A 268 19.40 -9.33 12.03
C ASP A 268 20.25 -10.00 10.94
N GLU A 269 19.64 -10.78 10.05
CA GLU A 269 20.28 -11.34 8.87
C GLU A 269 20.66 -10.23 7.86
N GLU A 270 19.77 -9.26 7.65
CA GLU A 270 19.95 -8.15 6.70
C GLU A 270 21.03 -7.15 7.16
N LYS A 271 21.19 -6.96 8.48
CA LYS A 271 22.27 -6.15 9.07
C LYS A 271 23.67 -6.70 8.75
N SER A 272 23.80 -8.00 8.50
CA SER A 272 25.09 -8.64 8.24
C SER A 272 25.66 -8.36 6.83
N SER A 273 24.83 -7.82 5.92
CA SER A 273 25.19 -7.57 4.51
C SER A 273 26.10 -6.35 4.27
N GLY A 274 26.56 -5.66 5.31
CA GLY A 274 27.35 -4.42 5.16
C GLY A 274 26.54 -3.25 4.60
N LEU A 275 25.24 -3.23 4.89
CA LEU A 275 24.33 -2.12 4.54
C LEU A 275 24.26 -1.12 5.69
N THR A 276 24.25 0.17 5.34
CA THR A 276 23.87 1.26 6.24
C THR A 276 22.38 1.53 6.07
N ALA A 277 21.63 1.50 7.17
CA ALA A 277 20.23 1.90 7.21
C ALA A 277 20.10 3.32 7.77
N THR A 278 19.37 4.17 7.07
CA THR A 278 19.14 5.57 7.45
C THR A 278 17.64 5.83 7.50
N VAL A 279 17.14 6.26 8.66
CA VAL A 279 15.75 6.69 8.83
C VAL A 279 15.55 8.02 8.10
N ILE A 280 14.57 8.07 7.21
CA ILE A 280 14.21 9.29 6.45
C ILE A 280 12.89 9.91 6.89
N ALA A 281 12.04 9.14 7.57
CA ALA A 281 10.76 9.55 8.13
C ALA A 281 10.27 8.51 9.15
N THR A 282 9.28 8.87 9.97
CA THR A 282 8.42 7.91 10.67
C THR A 282 7.03 7.92 10.04
N ASP A 283 6.44 6.73 9.85
CA ASP A 283 5.14 6.47 9.24
C ASP A 283 4.21 5.79 10.25
N GLY A 284 2.96 6.25 10.35
CA GLY A 284 1.92 5.50 11.04
C GLY A 284 1.45 4.31 10.19
N ILE A 285 1.00 3.22 10.80
CA ILE A 285 0.20 2.21 10.11
C ILE A 285 -1.28 2.49 10.42
N ALA A 286 -2.06 2.79 9.40
CA ALA A 286 -3.51 2.88 9.52
C ALA A 286 -4.12 1.47 9.35
N VAL A 287 -4.87 1.01 10.35
CA VAL A 287 -5.79 -0.13 10.18
C VAL A 287 -7.02 0.41 9.45
N ILE A 288 -7.37 -0.21 8.32
CA ILE A 288 -8.41 0.27 7.42
C ILE A 288 -9.53 -0.74 7.27
N VAL A 289 -10.75 -0.23 7.11
CA VAL A 289 -11.95 -0.98 6.75
C VAL A 289 -12.67 -0.30 5.59
N ASN A 290 -13.67 -0.97 5.05
CA ASN A 290 -14.60 -0.36 4.12
C ASN A 290 -15.29 0.88 4.73
N LYS A 291 -15.65 1.87 3.91
CA LYS A 291 -16.36 3.08 4.37
C LYS A 291 -17.74 2.80 4.96
N GLU A 292 -18.39 1.73 4.50
CA GLU A 292 -19.73 1.32 4.95
C GLU A 292 -19.70 0.46 6.22
N ASN A 293 -18.53 -0.01 6.65
CA ASN A 293 -18.36 -0.68 7.95
C ASN A 293 -18.55 0.38 9.06
N PRO A 294 -19.42 0.16 10.08
CA PRO A 294 -19.72 1.17 11.10
C PRO A 294 -18.68 1.29 12.22
N THR A 295 -17.76 0.34 12.38
CA THR A 295 -16.75 0.33 13.47
C THR A 295 -15.91 1.61 13.46
N ASP A 296 -15.85 2.35 14.57
CA ASP A 296 -15.07 3.61 14.68
C ASP A 296 -13.62 3.37 15.13
N GLY A 297 -13.38 2.30 15.90
CA GLY A 297 -12.06 1.94 16.40
C GLY A 297 -11.98 0.53 16.95
N LEU A 298 -10.76 0.09 17.24
CA LEU A 298 -10.42 -1.19 17.86
C LEU A 298 -9.36 -0.98 18.94
N THR A 299 -9.30 -1.86 19.92
CA THR A 299 -8.09 -2.01 20.75
C THR A 299 -7.01 -2.79 19.99
N SER A 300 -5.75 -2.64 20.39
CA SER A 300 -4.66 -3.45 19.85
C SER A 300 -4.89 -4.96 20.05
N ASP A 301 -5.50 -5.36 21.17
CA ASP A 301 -5.88 -6.75 21.44
C ASP A 301 -6.98 -7.26 20.47
N GLN A 302 -7.95 -6.42 20.10
CA GLN A 302 -8.98 -6.77 19.11
C GLN A 302 -8.38 -6.93 17.71
N VAL A 303 -7.47 -6.03 17.30
CA VAL A 303 -6.74 -6.17 16.03
C VAL A 303 -5.96 -7.49 16.01
N LYS A 304 -5.23 -7.82 17.09
CA LYS A 304 -4.55 -9.11 17.22
C LYS A 304 -5.52 -10.28 17.09
N SER A 305 -6.59 -10.29 17.87
CA SER A 305 -7.60 -11.36 17.89
C SER A 305 -8.21 -11.64 16.52
N ILE A 306 -8.48 -10.58 15.75
CA ILE A 306 -8.94 -10.69 14.36
C ILE A 306 -7.84 -11.29 13.47
N TYR A 307 -6.61 -10.78 13.54
CA TYR A 307 -5.53 -11.19 12.64
C TYR A 307 -4.99 -12.60 12.94
N VAL A 308 -5.11 -13.13 14.16
CA VAL A 308 -4.81 -14.54 14.46
C VAL A 308 -5.99 -15.49 14.19
N GLY A 309 -7.19 -14.97 13.95
CA GLY A 309 -8.40 -15.75 13.65
C GLY A 309 -9.20 -16.20 14.88
N ASP A 310 -8.93 -15.64 16.06
CA ASP A 310 -9.74 -15.87 17.27
C ASP A 310 -11.08 -15.11 17.22
N THR A 311 -11.11 -13.93 16.60
CA THR A 311 -12.33 -13.16 16.30
C THR A 311 -12.61 -13.19 14.81
N THR A 312 -13.72 -13.82 14.41
CA THR A 312 -14.03 -14.11 13.00
C THR A 312 -15.30 -13.47 12.46
N ASP A 313 -16.18 -12.92 13.31
CA ASP A 313 -17.38 -12.18 12.88
C ASP A 313 -17.36 -10.74 13.45
N TRP A 314 -17.81 -9.76 12.66
CA TRP A 314 -17.92 -8.38 13.11
C TRP A 314 -18.87 -8.19 14.30
N ALA A 315 -19.83 -9.08 14.52
CA ALA A 315 -20.73 -9.05 15.70
C ALA A 315 -20.02 -9.34 17.04
N ASP A 316 -18.82 -9.94 17.00
CA ASP A 316 -18.00 -10.21 18.18
C ASP A 316 -17.05 -9.05 18.54
N VAL A 317 -16.97 -8.02 17.68
CA VAL A 317 -16.21 -6.79 17.91
C VAL A 317 -17.10 -5.77 18.64
N LYS A 318 -16.68 -5.32 19.83
CA LYS A 318 -17.47 -4.49 20.76
C LYS A 318 -16.66 -3.40 21.45
#